data_AF-A6N1H5-F1
#
_entry.id   AF-A6N1H5-F1
#
_cell.length_a   1.000
_cell.length_b   1.000
_cell.length_c   1.000
_cell.angle_alpha   90.00
_cell.angle_beta   90.00
_cell.angle_gamma   90.00
#
_symmetry.space_group_name_H-M   'P 1'
#
loop_
_entity.id
_entity.type
_entity.pdbx_description
1 polymer ?
#
loop_
_entity_poly.entity_id
_entity_poly.type
_entity_poly.pdbx_seq_one_letter_code
_entity_poly.pdbx_strand_id
1 'polypeptide(L)'
;EEQFKTLIVLSHYLETARFRQFWDEASKNRNILDVVPGFEQAIQSYAIHVLSLTYQKVPRPVLAEAINIEGLALDKFLEHHIANSGWVIEKGARSQLIVLPRNEFNHPELKKNTAETVPFEHVTRIFPVLS
;
A
#
# COMPACT_ATOMS: atom_id res chain seq x y z
N GLU A 1 32.77 -5.54 -0.12
CA GLU A 1 32.21 -4.40 -0.89
C GLU A 1 30.97 -4.78 -1.70
N GLU A 2 31.00 -5.87 -2.45
CA GLU A 2 29.89 -6.28 -3.33
C GLU A 2 28.57 -6.53 -2.58
N GLN A 3 28.61 -7.22 -1.43
CA GLN A 3 27.44 -7.44 -0.57
C GLN A 3 26.80 -6.13 -0.09
N PHE A 4 27.61 -5.10 0.19
CA PHE A 4 27.09 -3.80 0.63
C PHE A 4 26.38 -3.06 -0.52
N LYS A 5 26.92 -3.17 -1.74
CA LYS A 5 26.24 -2.66 -2.95
C LYS A 5 24.90 -3.36 -3.17
N THR A 6 24.83 -4.68 -2.98
CA THR A 6 23.59 -5.46 -3.07
C THR A 6 22.54 -4.94 -2.09
N LEU A 7 22.91 -4.72 -0.82
CA LEU A 7 21.98 -4.19 0.19
C LEU A 7 21.42 -2.81 -0.19
N ILE A 8 22.26 -1.93 -0.74
CA ILE A 8 21.82 -0.61 -1.23
C ILE A 8 20.81 -0.76 -2.37
N VAL A 9 21.07 -1.66 -3.33
CA VAL A 9 20.16 -1.92 -4.45
C VAL A 9 18.82 -2.47 -3.97
N LEU A 10 18.84 -3.42 -3.03
CA LEU A 10 17.63 -3.97 -2.42
C LEU A 10 16.82 -2.90 -1.68
N SER A 11 17.48 -2.05 -0.88
CA SER A 11 16.83 -0.89 -0.21
C SER A 11 16.14 0.02 -1.23
N HIS A 12 16.84 0.36 -2.31
CA HIS A 12 16.32 1.24 -3.35
C HIS A 12 15.06 0.66 -4.01
N TYR A 13 14.99 -0.64 -4.25
CA TYR A 13 13.78 -1.26 -4.79
C TYR A 13 12.60 -1.20 -3.82
N LEU A 14 12.84 -1.37 -2.52
CA LEU A 14 11.78 -1.24 -1.51
C LEU A 14 11.28 0.20 -1.42
N GLU A 15 12.19 1.17 -1.37
CA GLU A 15 11.87 2.61 -1.31
C GLU A 15 11.06 3.09 -2.51
N THR A 16 11.28 2.49 -3.68
CA THR A 16 10.57 2.80 -4.92
C THR A 16 9.40 1.85 -5.22
N ALA A 17 9.02 1.01 -4.25
CA ALA A 17 7.93 0.02 -4.34
C ALA A 17 8.07 -0.96 -5.53
N ARG A 18 9.28 -1.26 -5.97
CA ARG A 18 9.59 -2.18 -7.07
C ARG A 18 9.78 -3.60 -6.56
N PHE A 19 8.72 -4.16 -5.98
CA PHE A 19 8.76 -5.45 -5.28
C PHE A 19 9.21 -6.63 -6.15
N ARG A 20 8.78 -6.70 -7.41
CA ARG A 20 9.24 -7.76 -8.32
C ARG A 20 10.76 -7.78 -8.48
N GLN A 21 11.35 -6.61 -8.74
CA GLN A 21 12.79 -6.47 -8.90
C GLN A 21 13.54 -6.76 -7.60
N PHE A 22 12.95 -6.36 -6.46
CA PHE A 22 13.46 -6.73 -5.15
C PHE A 22 13.51 -8.25 -4.99
N TRP A 23 12.42 -8.98 -5.27
CA TRP A 23 12.37 -10.44 -5.10
C TRP A 23 13.30 -11.17 -6.07
N ASP A 24 13.40 -10.70 -7.32
CA ASP A 24 14.34 -11.22 -8.31
C ASP A 24 15.79 -11.11 -7.82
N GLU A 25 16.21 -9.95 -7.31
CA GLU A 25 17.57 -9.76 -6.79
C GLU A 25 17.80 -10.44 -5.43
N ALA A 26 16.80 -10.46 -4.55
CA ALA A 26 16.85 -11.15 -3.26
C ALA A 26 17.06 -12.66 -3.45
N SER A 27 16.39 -13.26 -4.44
CA SER A 27 16.51 -14.69 -4.74
C SER A 27 17.93 -15.12 -5.13
N LYS A 28 18.71 -14.21 -5.74
CA LYS A 28 20.12 -14.44 -6.13
C LYS A 28 21.09 -14.29 -4.97
N ASN A 29 20.68 -13.60 -3.91
CA ASN A 29 21.53 -13.21 -2.78
C ASN A 29 20.99 -13.76 -1.45
N ARG A 30 20.39 -14.96 -1.46
CA ARG A 30 19.78 -15.58 -0.26
C ARG A 30 20.75 -15.74 0.91
N ASN A 31 22.03 -15.98 0.62
CA ASN A 31 23.09 -16.14 1.62
C ASN A 31 23.23 -14.93 2.58
N ILE A 32 22.91 -13.71 2.15
CA ILE A 32 22.96 -12.52 3.00
C ILE A 32 21.62 -12.18 3.67
N LEU A 33 20.52 -12.80 3.23
CA LEU A 33 19.17 -12.52 3.74
C LEU A 33 18.70 -13.59 4.72
N ASP A 34 19.03 -14.87 4.46
CA ASP A 34 18.63 -16.02 5.29
C ASP A 34 19.26 -15.99 6.68
N VAL A 35 20.32 -15.18 6.88
CA VAL A 35 20.92 -14.94 8.20
C VAL A 35 20.03 -14.10 9.12
N VAL A 36 18.99 -13.44 8.59
CA VAL A 36 18.05 -12.61 9.36
C VAL A 36 16.71 -13.36 9.49
N PRO A 37 16.42 -13.95 10.66
CA PRO A 37 15.14 -14.61 10.90
C PRO A 37 13.97 -13.66 10.69
N GLY A 38 12.95 -14.09 9.95
CA GLY A 38 11.73 -13.30 9.73
C GLY A 38 11.85 -12.23 8.64
N PHE A 39 12.98 -12.15 7.93
CA PHE A 39 13.22 -11.12 6.92
C PHE A 39 12.14 -11.09 5.83
N GLU A 40 11.82 -12.24 5.24
CA GLU A 40 10.81 -12.34 4.17
C GLU A 40 9.44 -11.85 4.65
N GLN A 41 9.02 -12.24 5.86
CA GLN A 41 7.75 -11.84 6.46
C GLN A 41 7.71 -10.33 6.75
N ALA A 42 8.85 -9.74 7.14
CA ALA A 42 8.95 -8.29 7.33
C ALA A 42 8.79 -7.54 6.01
N ILE A 43 9.40 -8.02 4.92
CA ILE A 43 9.23 -7.44 3.58
C ILE A 43 7.79 -7.59 3.09
N GLN A 44 7.17 -8.76 3.27
CA GLN A 44 5.77 -8.98 2.91
C GLN A 44 4.84 -8.02 3.66
N SER A 45 5.07 -7.83 4.96
CA SER A 45 4.32 -6.87 5.78
C SER A 45 4.50 -5.43 5.31
N TYR A 46 5.74 -5.06 4.94
CA TYR A 46 6.04 -3.76 4.35
C TYR A 46 5.33 -3.55 3.01
N ALA A 47 5.35 -4.53 2.12
CA ALA A 47 4.68 -4.47 0.83
C ALA A 47 3.16 -4.27 1.00
N ILE A 48 2.55 -5.00 1.94
CA ILE A 48 1.13 -4.83 2.28
C ILE A 48 0.85 -3.44 2.81
N HIS A 49 1.72 -2.92 3.69
CA HIS A 49 1.57 -1.56 4.20
C HIS A 49 1.59 -0.54 3.06
N VAL A 50 2.58 -0.58 2.16
CA VAL A 50 2.70 0.33 1.01
C VAL A 50 1.47 0.24 0.09
N LEU A 51 0.98 -0.97 -0.19
CA LEU A 51 -0.24 -1.17 -0.96
C LEU A 51 -1.46 -0.61 -0.20
N SER A 52 -1.53 -0.77 1.12
CA SER A 52 -2.61 -0.24 1.94
C SER A 52 -2.67 1.28 1.97
N LEU A 53 -1.58 1.98 1.63
CA LEU A 53 -1.57 3.45 1.52
C LEU A 53 -2.09 3.94 0.17
N THR A 54 -1.91 3.14 -0.89
CA THR A 54 -2.12 3.56 -2.28
C THR A 54 -3.36 2.95 -2.93
N TYR A 55 -3.88 1.85 -2.37
CA TYR A 55 -5.04 1.12 -2.89
C TYR A 55 -6.08 0.87 -1.81
N GLN A 56 -7.34 1.21 -2.12
CA GLN A 56 -8.48 0.59 -1.42
C GLN A 56 -8.74 -0.83 -1.95
N LYS A 57 -8.63 -1.01 -3.27
CA LYS A 57 -8.92 -2.26 -3.99
C LYS A 57 -7.71 -2.64 -4.84
N VAL A 58 -7.00 -3.68 -4.44
CA VAL A 58 -5.78 -4.17 -5.11
C VAL A 58 -6.16 -5.33 -6.03
N PRO A 59 -5.72 -5.35 -7.31
CA PRO A 59 -5.82 -6.54 -8.13
C PRO A 59 -5.02 -7.70 -7.52
N ARG A 60 -5.61 -8.91 -7.47
CA ARG A 60 -4.92 -10.12 -6.99
C ARG A 60 -3.50 -10.32 -7.55
N PRO A 61 -3.22 -10.19 -8.86
CA PRO A 61 -1.87 -10.39 -9.37
C PRO A 61 -0.88 -9.35 -8.85
N VAL A 62 -1.32 -8.11 -8.59
CA VAL A 62 -0.46 -7.05 -8.04
C VAL A 62 -0.07 -7.38 -6.60
N LEU A 63 -1.02 -7.84 -5.79
CA LEU A 63 -0.72 -8.28 -4.42
C LEU A 63 0.23 -9.50 -4.43
N ALA A 64 -0.06 -10.50 -5.27
CA ALA A 64 0.73 -11.72 -5.39
C ALA A 64 2.20 -11.43 -5.73
N GLU A 65 2.43 -10.55 -6.72
CA GLU A 65 3.76 -10.10 -7.12
C GLU A 65 4.47 -9.32 -5.99
N ALA A 66 3.72 -8.47 -5.26
CA ALA A 66 4.30 -7.65 -4.20
C ALA A 66 4.80 -8.47 -3.00
N ILE A 67 4.06 -9.51 -2.60
CA ILE A 67 4.42 -10.39 -1.47
C ILE A 67 5.17 -11.65 -1.89
N ASN A 68 5.32 -11.89 -3.20
CA ASN A 68 5.96 -13.07 -3.78
C ASN A 68 5.32 -14.39 -3.31
N ILE A 69 3.98 -14.43 -3.25
CA ILE A 69 3.22 -15.62 -2.90
C ILE A 69 2.20 -15.91 -4.00
N GLU A 70 2.16 -17.16 -4.46
CA GLU A 70 1.27 -17.59 -5.54
C GLU A 70 0.51 -18.89 -5.19
N GLY A 71 -0.44 -19.27 -6.05
CA GLY A 71 -1.20 -20.51 -5.95
C GLY A 71 -1.94 -20.68 -4.63
N LEU A 72 -1.92 -21.91 -4.10
CA LEU A 72 -2.61 -22.28 -2.85
C LEU A 72 -2.08 -21.55 -1.61
N ALA A 73 -0.80 -21.13 -1.62
CA ALA A 73 -0.23 -20.36 -0.51
C ALA A 73 -0.87 -18.96 -0.46
N LEU A 74 -1.12 -18.36 -1.62
CA LEU A 74 -1.80 -17.07 -1.71
C LEU A 74 -3.26 -17.19 -1.26
N ASP A 75 -3.95 -18.28 -1.60
CA ASP A 75 -5.32 -18.51 -1.13
C ASP A 75 -5.38 -18.57 0.40
N LYS A 76 -4.51 -19.35 1.04
CA LYS A 76 -4.41 -19.43 2.50
C LYS A 76 -4.05 -18.09 3.15
N PHE A 77 -3.14 -17.35 2.51
CA PHE A 77 -2.75 -16.02 2.94
C PHE A 77 -3.95 -15.07 2.97
N LEU A 78 -4.74 -15.06 1.89
CA LEU A 78 -5.95 -14.25 1.80
C LEU A 78 -7.02 -14.70 2.80
N GLU A 79 -7.27 -15.99 2.96
CA GLU A 79 -8.20 -16.53 3.96
C GLU A 79 -7.85 -16.06 5.38
N HIS A 80 -6.56 -16.10 5.73
CA HIS A 80 -6.09 -15.62 7.03
C HIS A 80 -6.39 -14.12 7.22
N HIS A 81 -6.10 -13.28 6.24
CA HIS A 81 -6.35 -11.83 6.34
C HIS A 81 -7.83 -11.46 6.27
N ILE A 82 -8.66 -12.24 5.58
CA ILE A 82 -10.12 -12.08 5.60
C ILE A 82 -10.65 -12.36 7.01
N ALA A 83 -10.20 -13.45 7.64
CA ALA A 83 -10.64 -13.84 8.97
C ALA A 83 -10.13 -12.89 10.08
N ASN A 84 -8.92 -12.36 9.94
CA ASN A 84 -8.22 -11.69 11.06
C ASN A 84 -7.93 -10.20 10.84
N SER A 85 -8.01 -9.70 9.60
CA SER A 85 -7.56 -8.35 9.26
C SER A 85 -8.60 -7.53 8.51
N GLY A 86 -9.84 -8.00 8.36
CA GLY A 86 -10.93 -7.25 7.74
C GLY A 86 -10.79 -7.07 6.22
N TRP A 87 -10.01 -7.93 5.56
CA TRP A 87 -9.91 -7.93 4.09
C TRP A 87 -11.17 -8.52 3.48
N VAL A 88 -11.53 -8.05 2.28
CA VAL A 88 -12.68 -8.56 1.53
C VAL A 88 -12.28 -8.88 0.10
N ILE A 89 -12.84 -9.94 -0.46
CA ILE A 89 -12.65 -10.30 -1.87
C ILE A 89 -13.88 -9.86 -2.67
N GLU A 90 -13.64 -9.11 -3.74
CA GLU A 90 -14.66 -8.72 -4.72
C GLU A 90 -14.37 -9.34 -6.10
N LYS A 91 -15.43 -9.64 -6.85
CA LYS A 91 -15.32 -10.03 -8.25
C LYS A 91 -15.20 -8.76 -9.11
N GLY A 92 -14.01 -8.46 -9.59
CA GLY A 92 -13.80 -7.41 -10.58
C GLY A 92 -14.15 -7.87 -12.00
N ALA A 93 -14.28 -6.92 -12.92
CA ALA A 93 -14.64 -7.19 -14.32
C ALA A 93 -13.59 -8.01 -15.09
N ARG A 94 -12.31 -7.92 -14.70
CA ARG A 94 -11.18 -8.60 -15.36
C ARG A 94 -10.38 -9.51 -14.45
N SER A 95 -10.37 -9.23 -13.15
CA SER A 95 -9.64 -10.00 -12.14
C SER A 95 -10.31 -9.87 -10.77
N GLN A 96 -10.05 -10.84 -9.90
CA GLN A 96 -10.39 -10.73 -8.48
C GLN A 96 -9.71 -9.51 -7.85
N LEU A 97 -10.45 -8.76 -7.05
CA LEU A 97 -9.97 -7.58 -6.32
C LEU A 97 -9.97 -7.87 -4.83
N ILE A 98 -8.89 -7.48 -4.15
CA ILE A 98 -8.74 -7.55 -2.70
C ILE A 98 -9.00 -6.14 -2.16
N VAL A 99 -10.05 -5.99 -1.37
CA VAL A 99 -10.38 -4.75 -0.67
C VAL A 99 -9.65 -4.74 0.67
N LEU A 100 -8.77 -3.76 0.84
CA LEU A 100 -8.02 -3.56 2.08
C LEU A 100 -8.85 -2.73 3.08
N PRO A 101 -8.62 -2.89 4.40
CA PRO A 101 -9.25 -2.06 5.42
C PRO A 101 -9.02 -0.58 5.17
N ARG A 102 -10.03 0.24 5.43
CA ARG A 102 -9.93 1.68 5.25
C ARG A 102 -8.97 2.30 6.27
N ASN A 103 -8.14 3.21 5.81
CA ASN A 103 -7.26 4.07 6.60
C ASN A 103 -7.28 5.49 6.01
N GLU A 104 -6.64 6.46 6.67
CA GLU A 104 -6.61 7.87 6.26
C GLU A 104 -6.08 8.13 4.83
N PHE A 105 -5.34 7.18 4.24
CA PHE A 105 -4.69 7.32 2.93
C PHE A 105 -5.46 6.64 1.79
N ASN A 106 -6.15 5.54 2.06
CA ASN A 106 -6.73 4.67 1.03
C ASN A 106 -8.24 4.80 0.83
N HIS A 107 -8.82 5.89 1.32
CA HIS A 107 -10.19 6.23 0.99
C HIS A 107 -10.23 7.66 0.44
N PRO A 108 -11.02 7.90 -0.62
CA PRO A 108 -11.19 9.24 -1.14
C PRO A 108 -12.01 10.04 -0.12
N GLU A 109 -11.33 10.71 0.80
CA GLU A 109 -11.95 11.80 1.52
C GLU A 109 -12.12 12.95 0.53
N LEU A 110 -13.37 13.25 0.19
CA LEU A 110 -13.70 14.58 -0.27
C LEU A 110 -13.33 15.49 0.90
N LYS A 111 -12.13 16.08 0.88
CA LYS A 111 -11.87 17.31 1.62
C LYS A 111 -12.89 18.30 1.10
N LYS A 112 -14.08 18.34 1.73
CA LYS A 112 -15.00 19.46 1.58
C LYS A 112 -14.12 20.64 1.89
N ASN A 113 -13.85 21.47 0.89
CA ASN A 113 -13.21 22.75 1.11
C ASN A 113 -14.23 23.56 1.93
N THR A 114 -14.29 23.31 3.23
CA THR A 114 -14.66 24.30 4.23
C THR A 114 -13.47 25.23 4.36
N ALA A 115 -12.94 25.73 3.24
CA ALA A 115 -12.49 27.10 3.23
C ALA A 115 -13.66 27.85 3.86
N GLU A 116 -13.38 28.61 4.90
CA GLU A 116 -14.35 29.51 5.53
C GLU A 116 -14.78 30.53 4.47
N THR A 117 -15.64 30.09 3.56
CA THR A 117 -16.24 30.95 2.55
C THR A 117 -17.19 31.81 3.34
N VAL A 118 -16.74 33.01 3.67
CA VAL A 118 -17.60 34.06 4.21
C VAL A 118 -18.71 34.26 3.17
N PRO A 119 -19.98 33.94 3.49
CA PRO A 119 -21.08 34.16 2.57
C PRO A 119 -21.13 35.64 2.18
N PHE A 120 -21.54 35.93 0.94
CA PHE A 120 -21.65 37.29 0.45
C PHE A 120 -22.47 38.20 1.39
N GLU A 121 -23.54 37.64 2.00
CA GLU A 121 -24.38 38.30 3.00
C GLU A 121 -23.63 38.78 4.26
N HIS A 122 -22.54 38.12 4.64
CA HIS A 122 -21.71 38.57 5.77
C HIS A 122 -20.79 39.73 5.34
N VAL A 123 -20.37 39.76 4.07
CA VAL A 123 -19.57 40.86 3.51
C VAL A 123 -20.44 42.09 3.25
N THR A 124 -21.69 41.95 2.79
CA THR A 124 -22.60 43.09 2.55
C THR A 124 -22.90 43.89 3.83
N ARG A 125 -22.94 43.23 4.99
CA ARG A 125 -23.22 43.86 6.29
C ARG A 125 -22.12 44.78 6.79
N ILE A 126 -20.87 44.60 6.37
CA ILE A 126 -19.74 45.43 6.82
C ILE A 126 -19.53 46.67 5.95
N PHE A 127 -20.01 46.70 4.70
CA PHE A 127 -19.84 47.84 3.81
C PHE A 127 -20.36 49.18 4.37
N PRO A 128 -21.53 49.25 5.04
CA PRO A 128 -22.05 50.51 5.58
C PRO A 128 -21.22 51.08 6.74
N VAL A 129 -20.38 50.27 7.39
CA VAL A 129 -19.54 50.68 8.53
C VAL A 129 -18.14 51.11 8.06
N LEU A 130 -17.75 50.71 6.85
CA LEU A 130 -16.44 51.01 6.25
C LEU A 130 -16.46 52.25 5.34
N SER A 131 -17.64 52.81 5.09
CA SER A 131 -17.88 54.09 4.40
C SER A 131 -18.00 55.24 5.40
#